data_AF-A0A8J3H9Q3-F1
#
_entry.id   AF-A0A8J3H9Q3-F1
#
_cell.length_a   1.000
_cell.length_b   1.000
_cell.length_c   1.000
_cell.angle_alpha   90.00
_cell.angle_beta   90.00
_cell.angle_gamma   90.00
#
_symmetry.space_group_name_H-M   'P 1'
#
loop_
_entity.id
_entity.type
_entity.pdbx_description
1 polymer ?
#
loop_
_entity_poly.entity_id
_entity_poly.type
_entity_poly.pdbx_seq_one_letter_code
_entity_poly.pdbx_strand_id
1 'polypeptide(L)'
;MSDQTTTLPIPPEVFWAIAGIGGLALLTLVIFGAMIPTGSGHVAPLERLKDRLGLASLNSGLFLIALAFWGALFLTLTVGLIWLIWDLIWMGIPEDTAKVWGFSIARIAGLTATLGAVVALPFTLIKVRMTGEQTRTAQEGLFNEKIKAASDDLHAMRQRWDGEAKQNIWEADIVRRNAAIHRLEGLVRERPEEAPRVSRLLSIYVREMSREVPAEEMPKAKPSTEKMKLWAESLTVKRSDMENAVRALGRLREINGVEQKSVVIDLRRANLQGFDFRLLNFNGADLSEAHLQGANLIMAQFQKADFYEAKMQGANLFLAHLQEANLTQAHLQEAFLNRAKLKKAEFRGTQLQGANLSEAHLHDAELNGMRLERAVLFKTQLQGGVLSGAMLQGAILMNAQLQGACLKGAEFNGATNLANTNFRGAAVTSIDFTNTPQITPHISEIFGDASVILPGGVTPDHPNWPLHFSKERLNDSAFHTAWRAFQASIGFDLDDPST
;
A
#
# COMPACT_ATOMS: atom_id res chain seq x y z
N MET A 1 65.68 68.00 -20.94
CA MET A 1 64.35 68.12 -21.55
C MET A 1 63.67 66.77 -21.44
N SER A 2 62.61 66.74 -20.63
CA SER A 2 61.55 65.72 -20.48
C SER A 2 61.92 64.23 -20.55
N ASP A 3 62.08 63.63 -19.37
CA ASP A 3 61.69 62.24 -19.11
C ASP A 3 60.18 62.09 -19.38
N GLN A 4 59.83 61.43 -20.48
CA GLN A 4 58.47 60.94 -20.68
C GLN A 4 58.43 59.46 -20.29
N THR A 5 58.16 59.21 -19.00
CA THR A 5 57.53 57.97 -18.60
C THR A 5 56.11 57.98 -19.16
N THR A 6 55.88 57.24 -20.24
CA THR A 6 54.55 57.01 -20.80
C THR A 6 53.69 56.25 -19.78
N THR A 7 53.00 57.00 -18.92
CA THR A 7 51.93 56.52 -18.04
C THR A 7 50.61 56.54 -18.82
N LEU A 8 49.75 55.54 -18.61
CA LEU A 8 48.42 55.49 -19.22
C LEU A 8 47.57 56.71 -18.77
N PRO A 9 46.66 57.22 -19.62
CA PRO A 9 45.87 58.43 -19.36
C PRO A 9 44.64 58.15 -18.47
N ILE A 10 44.79 57.35 -17.43
CA ILE A 10 43.72 57.08 -16.45
C ILE A 10 44.14 57.75 -15.15
N PRO A 11 43.34 58.62 -14.52
CA PRO A 11 43.66 59.13 -13.20
C PRO A 11 43.65 58.02 -12.13
N PRO A 12 44.59 58.01 -11.17
CA PRO A 12 44.59 57.13 -9.99
C PRO A 12 43.23 56.86 -9.35
N GLU A 13 42.46 57.92 -9.15
CA GLU A 13 41.14 57.89 -8.50
C GLU A 13 40.11 57.12 -9.34
N VAL A 14 40.20 57.22 -10.67
CA VAL A 14 39.32 56.54 -11.61
C VAL A 14 39.64 55.05 -11.67
N PHE A 15 40.92 54.65 -11.55
CA PHE A 15 41.29 53.23 -11.49
C PHE A 15 40.70 52.53 -10.26
N TRP A 16 40.86 53.10 -9.07
CA TRP A 16 40.32 52.50 -7.84
C TRP A 16 38.79 52.47 -7.84
N ALA A 17 38.13 53.47 -8.45
CA ALA A 17 36.68 53.44 -8.66
C ALA A 17 36.24 52.28 -9.59
N ILE A 18 36.92 52.10 -10.73
CA ILE A 18 36.64 51.01 -11.67
C ILE A 18 36.94 49.65 -11.05
N ALA A 19 38.08 49.50 -10.36
CA ALA A 19 38.48 48.27 -9.69
C ALA A 19 37.52 47.91 -8.55
N GLY A 20 37.06 48.91 -7.78
CA GLY A 20 36.04 48.74 -6.75
C GLY A 20 34.72 48.25 -7.33
N ILE A 21 34.20 48.91 -8.36
CA ILE A 21 32.94 48.53 -9.04
C ILE A 21 33.06 47.15 -9.70
N GLY A 22 34.18 46.88 -10.39
CA GLY A 22 34.44 45.60 -11.05
C GLY A 22 34.57 44.44 -10.07
N GLY A 23 35.29 44.63 -8.96
CA GLY A 23 35.40 43.64 -7.89
C GLY A 23 34.06 43.34 -7.22
N LEU A 24 33.26 44.38 -6.97
CA LEU A 24 31.92 44.24 -6.37
C LEU A 24 30.96 43.54 -7.34
N ALA A 25 30.99 43.88 -8.63
CA ALA A 25 30.21 43.25 -9.69
C ALA A 25 30.54 41.75 -9.83
N LEU A 26 31.83 41.40 -9.80
CA LEU A 26 32.31 40.03 -9.93
C LEU A 26 31.94 39.19 -8.70
N LEU A 27 32.04 39.78 -7.50
CA LEU A 27 31.60 39.15 -6.25
C LEU A 27 30.08 38.95 -6.23
N THR A 28 29.29 39.93 -6.72
CA THR A 28 27.85 39.75 -6.90
C THR A 28 27.50 38.72 -7.97
N LEU A 29 28.22 38.61 -9.08
CA LEU A 29 27.97 37.60 -10.12
C LEU A 29 28.21 36.17 -9.61
N VAL A 30 29.26 35.98 -8.81
CA VAL A 30 29.55 34.68 -8.18
C VAL A 30 28.48 34.31 -7.15
N ILE A 31 28.06 35.27 -6.32
CA ILE A 31 26.98 35.07 -5.35
C ILE A 31 25.64 34.83 -6.06
N PHE A 32 25.33 35.59 -7.10
CA PHE A 32 24.07 35.51 -7.84
C PHE A 32 23.98 34.22 -8.67
N GLY A 33 25.09 33.77 -9.27
CA GLY A 33 25.19 32.45 -9.92
C GLY A 33 24.97 31.28 -8.96
N ALA A 34 25.37 31.41 -7.70
CA ALA A 34 25.06 30.44 -6.64
C ALA A 34 23.59 30.55 -6.15
N MET A 35 22.95 31.71 -6.31
CA MET A 35 21.65 32.07 -5.70
C MET A 35 20.47 32.14 -6.68
N ILE A 36 20.58 31.68 -7.93
CA ILE A 36 19.44 31.68 -8.89
C ILE A 36 18.27 30.88 -8.30
N PRO A 37 17.07 31.46 -8.09
CA PRO A 37 16.00 30.81 -7.34
C PRO A 37 15.23 29.80 -8.19
N THR A 38 15.05 28.59 -7.67
CA THR A 38 14.06 27.61 -8.17
C THR A 38 13.42 26.90 -6.98
N GLY A 39 12.09 26.99 -6.87
CA GLY A 39 11.26 26.06 -6.11
C GLY A 39 11.11 26.30 -4.60
N SER A 40 9.85 26.29 -4.16
CA SER A 40 9.27 26.65 -2.86
C SER A 40 9.61 25.72 -1.68
N GLY A 41 9.93 26.32 -0.52
CA GLY A 41 9.90 25.65 0.78
C GLY A 41 10.45 26.53 1.92
N HIS A 42 9.83 26.49 3.10
CA HIS A 42 10.23 27.21 4.33
C HIS A 42 11.50 26.64 4.98
N VAL A 43 12.55 26.44 4.18
CA VAL A 43 13.86 25.97 4.67
C VAL A 43 14.74 27.18 4.99
N ALA A 44 15.52 27.15 6.07
CA ALA A 44 16.43 28.24 6.42
C ALA A 44 17.40 28.54 5.25
N PRO A 45 17.76 29.81 4.98
CA PRO A 45 18.59 30.17 3.83
C PRO A 45 19.91 29.39 3.74
N LEU A 46 20.50 29.07 4.90
CA LEU A 46 21.74 28.33 5.01
C LEU A 46 21.61 26.87 4.56
N GLU A 47 20.51 26.20 4.92
CA GLU A 47 20.29 24.81 4.52
C GLU A 47 20.01 24.68 3.02
N ARG A 48 19.31 25.64 2.42
CA ARG A 48 19.15 25.68 0.96
C ARG A 48 20.48 25.81 0.23
N LEU A 49 21.40 26.62 0.79
CA LEU A 49 22.73 26.80 0.21
C LEU A 49 23.56 25.52 0.33
N LYS A 50 23.49 24.84 1.49
CA LYS A 50 24.15 23.55 1.71
C LYS A 50 23.65 22.48 0.75
N ASP A 51 22.33 22.35 0.60
CA ASP A 51 21.71 21.41 -0.34
C ASP A 51 22.17 21.67 -1.79
N ARG A 52 22.18 22.93 -2.22
CA ARG A 52 22.63 23.32 -3.56
C ARG A 52 24.08 23.00 -3.85
N LEU A 53 24.93 23.07 -2.84
CA LEU A 53 26.35 22.73 -2.98
C LEU A 53 26.59 21.22 -2.81
N GLY A 54 25.56 20.41 -2.56
CA GLY A 54 25.72 18.98 -2.28
C GLY A 54 26.35 18.70 -0.92
N LEU A 55 26.26 19.65 0.00
CA LEU A 55 26.88 19.65 1.32
C LEU A 55 25.82 19.62 2.44
N ALA A 56 24.65 19.06 2.14
CA ALA A 56 23.53 18.90 3.07
C ALA A 56 23.95 18.25 4.40
N SER A 57 24.78 17.21 4.31
CA SER A 57 25.27 16.39 5.41
C SER A 57 26.34 17.06 6.28
N LEU A 58 26.92 18.18 5.83
CA LEU A 58 27.91 18.91 6.61
C LEU A 58 27.26 19.62 7.80
N ASN A 59 27.96 19.65 8.94
CA ASN A 59 27.55 20.47 10.07
C ASN A 59 27.49 21.95 9.64
N SER A 60 26.38 22.62 9.94
CA SER A 60 26.16 24.03 9.57
C SER A 60 27.26 24.98 10.08
N GLY A 61 27.84 24.71 11.26
CA GLY A 61 28.98 25.48 11.77
C GLY A 61 30.24 25.28 10.92
N LEU A 62 30.55 24.04 10.55
CA LEU A 62 31.70 23.72 9.70
C LEU A 62 31.55 24.31 8.29
N PHE A 63 30.33 24.28 7.76
CA PHE A 63 29.99 24.90 6.49
C PHE A 63 30.20 26.42 6.50
N LEU A 64 29.77 27.10 7.57
CA LEU A 64 30.00 28.55 7.73
C LEU A 64 31.48 28.90 7.83
N ILE A 65 32.28 28.11 8.57
CA ILE A 65 33.73 28.30 8.66
C ILE A 65 34.38 28.14 7.28
N ALA A 66 34.02 27.08 6.55
CA ALA A 66 34.53 26.83 5.20
C ALA A 66 34.14 27.96 4.23
N LEU A 67 32.89 28.45 4.31
CA LEU A 67 32.40 29.56 3.50
C LEU A 67 33.14 30.87 3.83
N ALA A 68 33.36 31.15 5.11
CA ALA A 68 34.11 32.32 5.56
C ALA A 68 35.58 32.25 5.10
N PHE A 69 36.22 31.09 5.23
CA PHE A 69 37.58 30.87 4.76
C PHE A 69 37.69 31.05 3.24
N TRP A 70 36.76 30.47 2.49
CA TRP A 70 36.69 30.62 1.04
C TRP A 70 36.49 32.09 0.63
N GLY A 71 35.59 32.81 1.29
CA GLY A 71 35.36 34.23 1.04
C GLY A 71 36.57 35.11 1.38
N ALA A 72 37.25 34.83 2.49
CA ALA A 72 38.48 35.53 2.87
C ALA A 72 39.62 35.27 1.86
N LEU A 73 39.78 34.03 1.41
CA LEU A 73 40.77 33.67 0.39
C LEU A 73 40.48 34.35 -0.95
N PHE A 74 39.21 34.36 -1.38
CA PHE A 74 38.80 35.05 -2.60
C PHE A 74 39.04 36.56 -2.52
N LEU A 75 38.69 37.19 -1.39
CA LEU A 75 38.91 38.61 -1.16
C LEU A 75 40.40 38.97 -1.19
N THR A 76 41.24 38.21 -0.48
CA THR A 76 42.69 38.47 -0.43
C THR A 76 43.35 38.35 -1.80
N LEU A 77 42.99 37.33 -2.58
CA LEU A 77 43.48 37.15 -3.95
C LEU A 77 43.00 38.25 -4.89
N THR A 78 41.75 38.70 -4.76
CA THR A 78 41.20 39.77 -5.59
C THR A 78 41.87 41.11 -5.30
N VAL A 79 42.05 41.45 -4.02
CA VAL A 79 42.77 42.66 -3.59
C VAL A 79 44.23 42.60 -4.06
N GLY A 80 44.89 41.45 -3.89
CA GLY A 80 46.25 41.24 -4.37
C GLY A 80 46.39 41.40 -5.89
N LEU A 81 45.42 40.91 -6.66
CA LEU A 81 45.38 41.08 -8.13
C LEU A 81 45.21 42.55 -8.52
N ILE A 82 44.28 43.27 -7.89
CA ILE A 82 44.08 44.71 -8.14
C ILE A 82 45.36 45.49 -7.83
N TRP A 83 46.02 45.16 -6.72
CA TRP A 83 47.27 45.79 -6.32
C TRP A 83 48.42 45.50 -7.30
N LEU A 84 48.53 44.28 -7.82
CA LEU A 84 49.51 43.93 -8.86
C LEU A 84 49.25 44.67 -10.18
N ILE A 85 47.98 44.82 -10.58
CA ILE A 85 47.62 45.59 -11.79
C ILE A 85 47.99 47.07 -11.60
N TRP A 86 47.69 47.63 -10.42
CA TRP A 86 48.07 48.98 -10.06
C TRP A 86 49.58 49.21 -10.16
N ASP A 87 50.36 48.32 -9.54
CA ASP A 87 51.82 48.35 -9.53
C ASP A 87 52.41 48.27 -10.94
N LEU A 88 51.79 47.49 -11.83
CA LEU A 88 52.20 47.36 -13.22
C LEU A 88 51.96 48.64 -14.05
N ILE A 89 50.86 49.35 -13.79
CA ILE A 89 50.48 50.54 -14.58
C ILE A 89 51.25 51.78 -14.12
N TRP A 90 51.55 51.91 -12.81
CA TRP A 90 52.10 53.14 -12.23
C TRP A 90 53.55 53.08 -11.77
N MET A 91 54.13 51.90 -11.54
CA MET A 91 55.51 51.80 -11.07
C MET A 91 56.47 51.59 -12.25
N GLY A 92 57.25 52.64 -12.57
CA GLY A 92 58.15 52.69 -13.73
C GLY A 92 59.17 51.56 -13.80
N ILE A 93 59.52 51.15 -15.02
CA ILE A 93 60.52 50.12 -15.32
C ILE A 93 61.91 50.63 -14.86
N PRO A 94 62.69 49.84 -14.09
CA PRO A 94 64.04 50.24 -13.67
C PRO A 94 64.95 50.50 -14.89
N GLU A 95 65.81 51.53 -14.86
CA GLU A 95 66.69 51.90 -15.99
C GLU A 95 67.82 50.86 -16.29
N ASP A 96 68.07 49.93 -15.36
CA ASP A 96 69.18 48.97 -15.44
C ASP A 96 68.81 47.72 -16.27
N THR A 97 69.20 47.73 -17.55
CA THR A 97 68.79 46.76 -18.60
C THR A 97 69.04 45.28 -18.25
N ALA A 98 69.97 44.96 -17.35
CA ALA A 98 70.23 43.59 -16.91
C ALA A 98 69.24 43.07 -15.85
N LYS A 99 68.64 43.95 -15.03
CA LYS A 99 67.65 43.61 -13.99
C LYS A 99 66.20 43.74 -14.48
N VAL A 100 65.98 44.47 -15.57
CA VAL A 100 64.66 44.70 -16.20
C VAL A 100 63.95 43.40 -16.57
N TRP A 101 64.68 42.42 -17.13
CA TRP A 101 64.09 41.16 -17.58
C TRP A 101 63.55 40.31 -16.43
N GLY A 102 64.36 40.08 -15.39
CA GLY A 102 63.94 39.29 -14.22
C GLY A 102 62.79 39.94 -13.44
N PHE A 103 62.82 41.27 -13.29
CA PHE A 103 61.80 42.03 -12.57
C PHE A 103 60.45 42.06 -13.29
N SER A 104 60.46 42.28 -14.61
CA SER A 104 59.24 42.32 -15.43
C SER A 104 58.60 40.94 -15.56
N ILE A 105 59.41 39.89 -15.71
CA ILE A 105 58.93 38.50 -15.78
C ILE A 105 58.28 38.08 -14.46
N ALA A 106 58.89 38.42 -13.30
CA ALA A 106 58.32 38.07 -11.99
C ALA A 106 56.95 38.73 -11.73
N ARG A 107 56.77 39.99 -12.13
CA ARG A 107 55.47 40.69 -12.03
C ARG A 107 54.40 40.09 -12.93
N ILE A 108 54.75 39.80 -14.18
CA ILE A 108 53.83 39.15 -15.12
C ILE A 108 53.45 37.74 -14.64
N ALA A 109 54.41 36.99 -14.09
CA ALA A 109 54.17 35.69 -13.47
C ALA A 109 53.24 35.79 -12.23
N GLY A 110 53.44 36.78 -11.37
CA GLY A 110 52.58 37.03 -10.20
C GLY A 110 51.15 37.41 -10.61
N LEU A 111 51.00 38.26 -11.62
CA LEU A 111 49.69 38.69 -12.13
C LEU A 111 48.92 37.54 -12.80
N THR A 112 49.60 36.74 -13.61
CA THR A 112 48.99 35.54 -14.22
C THR A 112 48.61 34.50 -13.17
N ALA A 113 49.45 34.27 -12.16
CA ALA A 113 49.15 33.34 -11.06
C ALA A 113 47.95 33.79 -10.22
N THR A 114 47.91 35.06 -9.81
CA THR A 114 46.80 35.62 -9.00
C THR A 114 45.50 35.69 -9.80
N LEU A 115 45.54 36.10 -11.07
CA LEU A 115 44.39 36.06 -11.96
C LEU A 115 43.84 34.64 -12.10
N GLY A 116 44.73 33.66 -12.31
CA GLY A 116 44.37 32.24 -12.36
C GLY A 116 43.70 31.76 -11.07
N ALA A 117 44.22 32.16 -9.90
CA ALA A 117 43.65 31.78 -8.61
C ALA A 117 42.26 32.41 -8.35
N VAL A 118 42.09 33.70 -8.68
CA VAL A 118 40.80 34.40 -8.57
C VAL A 118 39.74 33.76 -9.46
N VAL A 119 40.09 33.35 -10.68
CA VAL A 119 39.16 32.68 -11.61
C VAL A 119 38.89 31.22 -11.20
N ALA A 120 39.90 30.50 -10.71
CA ALA A 120 39.76 29.10 -10.34
C ALA A 120 38.84 28.89 -9.12
N LEU A 121 38.88 29.79 -8.13
CA LEU A 121 38.11 29.63 -6.88
C LEU A 121 36.60 29.49 -7.08
N PRO A 122 35.90 30.39 -7.79
CA PRO A 122 34.48 30.22 -8.10
C PRO A 122 34.19 28.95 -8.90
N PHE A 123 35.10 28.58 -9.81
CA PHE A 123 34.96 27.36 -10.61
C PHE A 123 34.97 26.09 -9.74
N THR A 124 35.69 26.08 -8.62
CA THR A 124 35.66 24.94 -7.68
C THR A 124 34.27 24.71 -7.08
N LEU A 125 33.53 25.77 -6.70
CA LEU A 125 32.16 25.67 -6.18
C LEU A 125 31.18 25.15 -7.25
N ILE A 126 31.29 25.69 -8.48
CA ILE A 126 30.48 25.24 -9.62
C ILE A 126 30.76 23.76 -9.91
N LYS A 127 32.03 23.35 -9.92
CA LYS A 127 32.43 21.96 -10.15
C LYS A 127 31.89 21.02 -9.07
N VAL A 128 31.95 21.42 -7.79
CA VAL A 128 31.39 20.62 -6.68
C VAL A 128 29.89 20.40 -6.87
N ARG A 129 29.14 21.47 -7.17
CA ARG A 129 27.70 21.37 -7.46
C ARG A 129 27.41 20.47 -8.67
N MET A 130 28.08 20.71 -9.80
CA MET A 130 27.89 19.90 -11.02
C MET A 130 28.21 18.42 -10.77
N THR A 131 29.27 18.15 -10.01
CA THR A 131 29.62 16.77 -9.63
C THR A 131 28.53 16.15 -8.75
N GLY A 132 27.96 16.89 -7.81
CA GLY A 132 26.83 16.43 -6.98
C GLY A 132 25.56 16.14 -7.78
N GLU A 133 25.20 17.01 -8.73
CA GLU A 133 24.05 16.79 -9.62
C GLU A 133 24.29 15.57 -10.55
N GLN A 134 25.51 15.42 -11.07
CA GLN A 134 25.88 14.27 -11.90
C GLN A 134 25.88 12.96 -11.11
N THR A 135 26.42 12.92 -9.89
CA THR A 135 26.42 11.70 -9.07
C THR A 135 25.01 11.29 -8.69
N ARG A 136 24.15 12.23 -8.30
CA ARG A 136 22.73 11.96 -8.02
C ARG A 136 22.03 11.40 -9.26
N THR A 137 22.20 12.05 -10.41
CA THR A 137 21.60 11.59 -11.67
C THR A 137 22.11 10.20 -12.07
N ALA A 138 23.41 9.92 -11.88
CA ALA A 138 24.00 8.62 -12.15
C ALA A 138 23.46 7.54 -11.19
N GLN A 139 23.28 7.86 -9.91
CA GLN A 139 22.68 6.95 -8.93
C GLN A 139 21.19 6.67 -9.23
N GLU A 140 20.43 7.69 -9.62
CA GLU A 140 19.04 7.54 -10.10
C GLU A 140 18.99 6.68 -11.38
N GLY A 141 19.90 6.91 -12.33
CA GLY A 141 20.02 6.13 -13.56
C GLY A 141 20.34 4.66 -13.30
N LEU A 142 21.34 4.39 -12.45
CA LEU A 142 21.72 3.03 -12.06
C LEU A 142 20.56 2.30 -11.36
N PHE A 143 19.85 2.97 -10.46
CA PHE A 143 18.71 2.36 -9.77
C PHE A 143 17.57 2.03 -10.74
N ASN A 144 17.27 2.93 -11.68
CA ASN A 144 16.31 2.67 -12.74
C ASN A 144 16.72 1.49 -13.64
N GLU A 145 18.01 1.36 -13.94
CA GLU A 145 18.55 0.22 -14.68
C GLU A 145 18.39 -1.09 -13.91
N LYS A 146 18.62 -1.10 -12.59
CA LYS A 146 18.37 -2.27 -11.74
C LYS A 146 16.90 -2.71 -11.77
N ILE A 147 15.95 -1.77 -11.64
CA ILE A 147 14.51 -2.07 -11.75
C ILE A 147 14.19 -2.63 -13.14
N LYS A 148 14.71 -1.99 -14.19
CA LYS A 148 14.47 -2.43 -15.57
C LYS A 148 14.99 -3.84 -15.79
N ALA A 149 16.23 -4.13 -15.40
CA ALA A 149 16.82 -5.47 -15.54
C ALA A 149 16.02 -6.53 -14.77
N ALA A 150 15.57 -6.22 -13.56
CA ALA A 150 14.70 -7.12 -12.80
C ALA A 150 13.32 -7.29 -13.48
N SER A 151 12.75 -6.23 -14.03
CA SER A 151 11.50 -6.31 -14.80
C SER A 151 11.64 -7.16 -16.05
N ASP A 152 12.73 -7.03 -16.80
CA ASP A 152 13.01 -7.85 -17.99
C ASP A 152 13.15 -9.34 -17.60
N ASP A 153 13.79 -9.61 -16.46
CA ASP A 153 13.96 -10.96 -15.94
C ASP A 153 12.66 -11.61 -15.42
N LEU A 154 11.58 -10.85 -15.15
CA LEU A 154 10.27 -11.42 -14.81
C LEU A 154 9.69 -12.27 -15.96
N HIS A 155 10.10 -12.01 -17.21
CA HIS A 155 9.66 -12.77 -18.38
C HIS A 155 10.76 -13.68 -18.94
N ALA A 156 11.79 -13.98 -18.15
CA ALA A 156 12.90 -14.81 -18.58
C ALA A 156 12.44 -16.19 -19.09
N MET A 157 13.05 -16.61 -20.20
CA MET A 157 12.84 -17.91 -20.84
C MET A 157 14.19 -18.62 -20.94
N ARG A 158 14.18 -19.95 -20.85
CA ARG A 158 15.35 -20.80 -21.09
C ARG A 158 15.06 -21.81 -22.18
N GLN A 159 16.12 -22.19 -22.89
CA GLN A 159 16.03 -23.29 -23.85
C GLN A 159 16.22 -24.61 -23.12
N ARG A 160 15.36 -25.57 -23.43
CA ARG A 160 15.49 -26.96 -23.01
C ARG A 160 15.44 -27.85 -24.25
N TRP A 161 16.33 -28.83 -24.29
CA TRP A 161 16.29 -29.86 -25.32
C TRP A 161 15.15 -30.84 -25.03
N ASP A 162 14.24 -30.99 -25.99
CA ASP A 162 13.22 -32.04 -25.98
C ASP A 162 13.78 -33.29 -26.67
N GLY A 163 13.99 -34.36 -25.89
CA GLY A 163 14.52 -35.63 -26.37
C GLY A 163 13.57 -36.39 -27.29
N GLU A 164 12.26 -36.19 -27.14
CA GLU A 164 11.24 -36.87 -27.97
C GLU A 164 11.06 -36.13 -29.29
N ALA A 165 10.85 -34.81 -29.23
CA ALA A 165 10.67 -33.99 -30.43
C ALA A 165 11.98 -33.65 -31.17
N LYS A 166 13.15 -33.98 -30.58
CA LYS A 166 14.50 -33.68 -31.10
C LYS A 166 14.68 -32.20 -31.49
N GLN A 167 14.13 -31.29 -30.70
CA GLN A 167 14.23 -29.85 -30.93
C GLN A 167 14.37 -29.07 -29.62
N ASN A 168 14.91 -27.85 -29.72
CA ASN A 168 14.93 -26.92 -28.60
C ASN A 168 13.54 -26.31 -28.42
N ILE A 169 12.99 -26.43 -27.22
CA ILE A 169 11.78 -25.75 -26.80
C ILE A 169 12.12 -24.61 -25.84
N TRP A 170 11.35 -23.53 -25.93
CA TRP A 170 11.45 -22.43 -24.99
C TRP A 170 10.47 -22.66 -23.84
N GLU A 171 10.98 -22.69 -22.62
CA GLU A 171 10.17 -22.78 -21.40
C GLU A 171 10.48 -21.60 -20.46
N ALA A 172 9.55 -21.28 -19.57
CA ALA A 172 9.74 -20.21 -18.59
C ALA A 172 10.91 -20.55 -17.65
N ASP A 173 11.84 -19.61 -17.48
CA ASP A 173 12.93 -19.74 -16.51
C ASP A 173 12.46 -19.33 -15.12
N ILE A 174 11.72 -20.22 -14.47
CA ILE A 174 11.12 -19.98 -13.15
C ILE A 174 12.17 -19.59 -12.09
N VAL A 175 13.40 -20.11 -12.19
CA VAL A 175 14.47 -19.77 -11.25
C VAL A 175 14.89 -18.30 -11.43
N ARG A 176 15.12 -17.88 -12.68
CA ARG A 176 15.51 -16.50 -12.98
C ARG A 176 14.41 -15.49 -12.66
N ARG A 177 13.15 -15.84 -12.93
CA ARG A 177 11.97 -15.02 -12.58
C ARG A 177 11.81 -14.85 -11.07
N ASN A 178 11.97 -15.93 -10.30
CA ASN A 178 12.01 -15.87 -8.83
C ASN A 178 13.13 -14.95 -8.31
N ALA A 179 14.33 -15.08 -8.87
CA ALA A 179 15.45 -14.21 -8.51
C ALA A 179 15.14 -12.73 -8.83
N ALA A 180 14.41 -12.46 -9.91
CA ALA A 180 13.97 -11.12 -10.28
C ALA A 180 12.98 -10.53 -9.28
N ILE A 181 11.99 -11.31 -8.83
CA ILE A 181 11.04 -10.93 -7.78
C ILE A 181 11.77 -10.59 -6.48
N HIS A 182 12.74 -11.41 -6.07
CA HIS A 182 13.57 -11.13 -4.90
C HIS A 182 14.40 -9.85 -5.05
N ARG A 183 14.96 -9.58 -6.24
CA ARG A 183 15.66 -8.33 -6.52
C ARG A 183 14.74 -7.12 -6.41
N LEU A 184 13.52 -7.21 -6.95
CA LEU A 184 12.52 -6.13 -6.85
C LEU A 184 12.15 -5.84 -5.39
N GLU A 185 11.91 -6.86 -4.57
CA GLU A 185 11.69 -6.68 -3.12
C GLU A 185 12.92 -6.05 -2.44
N GLY A 186 14.13 -6.48 -2.81
CA GLY A 186 15.38 -5.91 -2.30
C GLY A 186 15.57 -4.44 -2.65
N LEU A 187 15.19 -4.03 -3.87
CA LEU A 187 15.24 -2.63 -4.30
C LEU A 187 14.30 -1.73 -3.50
N VAL A 188 13.15 -2.25 -3.06
CA VAL A 188 12.26 -1.52 -2.13
C VAL A 188 12.90 -1.37 -0.75
N ARG A 189 13.68 -2.36 -0.29
CA ARG A 189 14.45 -2.22 0.96
C ARG A 189 15.56 -1.17 0.85
N GLU A 190 16.15 -1.01 -0.33
CA GLU A 190 17.13 0.06 -0.63
C GLU A 190 16.45 1.44 -0.71
N ARG A 191 15.26 1.51 -1.33
CA ARG A 191 14.47 2.74 -1.57
C ARG A 191 12.98 2.50 -1.34
N PRO A 192 12.48 2.67 -0.10
CA PRO A 192 11.09 2.39 0.25
C PRO A 192 10.05 3.18 -0.56
N GLU A 193 10.41 4.37 -1.03
CA GLU A 193 9.59 5.23 -1.89
C GLU A 193 9.24 4.59 -3.25
N GLU A 194 9.94 3.53 -3.65
CA GLU A 194 9.70 2.79 -4.91
C GLU A 194 8.71 1.61 -4.73
N ALA A 195 8.23 1.35 -3.51
CA ALA A 195 7.22 0.32 -3.25
C ALA A 195 5.97 0.42 -4.15
N PRO A 196 5.43 1.62 -4.47
CA PRO A 196 4.28 1.75 -5.39
C PRO A 196 4.61 1.27 -6.81
N ARG A 197 5.83 1.50 -7.28
CA ARG A 197 6.27 1.08 -8.62
C ARG A 197 6.44 -0.45 -8.67
N VAL A 198 7.10 -1.02 -7.67
CA VAL A 198 7.31 -2.47 -7.58
C VAL A 198 6.00 -3.23 -7.37
N SER A 199 5.11 -2.73 -6.52
CA SER A 199 3.79 -3.35 -6.33
C SER A 199 2.96 -3.37 -7.62
N ARG A 200 2.99 -2.30 -8.41
CA ARG A 200 2.34 -2.27 -9.72
C ARG A 200 2.94 -3.30 -10.69
N LEU A 201 4.26 -3.38 -10.77
CA LEU A 201 4.95 -4.34 -11.64
C LEU A 201 4.58 -5.78 -11.29
N LEU A 202 4.66 -6.15 -10.01
CA LEU A 202 4.34 -7.51 -9.56
C LEU A 202 2.85 -7.83 -9.70
N SER A 203 1.95 -6.85 -9.49
CA SER A 203 0.51 -7.01 -9.71
C SER A 203 0.19 -7.30 -11.18
N ILE A 204 0.78 -6.54 -12.11
CA ILE A 204 0.65 -6.77 -13.56
C ILE A 204 1.20 -8.15 -13.91
N TYR A 205 2.39 -8.48 -13.42
CA TYR A 205 3.04 -9.76 -13.65
C TYR A 205 2.14 -10.94 -13.28
N VAL A 206 1.60 -10.97 -12.05
CA VAL A 206 0.72 -12.06 -11.60
C VAL A 206 -0.52 -12.16 -12.49
N ARG A 207 -1.13 -11.03 -12.88
CA ARG A 207 -2.31 -11.02 -13.76
C ARG A 207 -2.02 -11.46 -15.18
N GLU A 208 -0.85 -11.15 -15.73
CA GLU A 208 -0.43 -11.64 -17.04
C GLU A 208 -0.14 -13.12 -17.02
N MET A 209 0.62 -13.61 -16.02
CA MET A 209 0.90 -15.03 -15.87
C MET A 209 -0.36 -15.86 -15.60
N SER A 210 -1.37 -15.27 -14.97
CA SER A 210 -2.70 -15.89 -14.80
C SER A 210 -3.43 -16.14 -16.12
N ARG A 211 -3.08 -15.42 -17.21
CA ARG A 211 -3.63 -15.68 -18.55
C ARG A 211 -2.91 -16.84 -19.23
N GLU A 212 -1.61 -16.98 -18.99
CA GLU A 212 -0.82 -18.12 -19.47
C GLU A 212 -1.16 -19.41 -18.73
N VAL A 213 -1.42 -19.29 -17.43
CA VAL A 213 -1.81 -20.39 -16.53
C VAL A 213 -3.17 -20.06 -15.93
N PRO A 214 -4.26 -20.29 -16.68
CA PRO A 214 -5.60 -20.03 -16.19
C PRO A 214 -5.93 -20.93 -15.00
N ALA A 215 -6.86 -20.47 -14.18
CA ALA A 215 -7.36 -21.24 -13.05
C ALA A 215 -8.05 -22.53 -13.54
N GLU A 216 -7.85 -23.62 -12.80
CA GLU A 216 -8.58 -24.85 -13.02
C GLU A 216 -10.07 -24.60 -12.77
N GLU A 217 -10.88 -25.02 -13.74
CA GLU A 217 -12.33 -24.96 -13.62
C GLU A 217 -12.82 -26.06 -12.70
N MET A 218 -13.83 -25.73 -11.89
CA MET A 218 -14.55 -26.72 -11.11
C MET A 218 -15.15 -27.77 -12.07
N PRO A 219 -15.09 -29.08 -11.74
CA PRO A 219 -15.70 -30.12 -12.56
C PRO A 219 -17.17 -29.81 -12.89
N LYS A 220 -17.56 -30.01 -14.16
CA LYS A 220 -18.86 -29.58 -14.72
C LYS A 220 -20.09 -30.14 -13.99
N ALA A 221 -19.98 -31.31 -13.37
CA ALA A 221 -21.04 -31.81 -12.51
C ALA A 221 -21.01 -31.03 -11.20
N LYS A 222 -22.05 -30.23 -10.89
CA LYS A 222 -22.19 -29.51 -9.61
C LYS A 222 -21.88 -30.48 -8.46
N PRO A 223 -20.67 -30.42 -7.87
CA PRO A 223 -20.26 -31.44 -6.92
C PRO A 223 -21.06 -31.25 -5.64
N SER A 224 -21.28 -32.32 -4.87
CA SER A 224 -21.65 -32.14 -3.46
C SER A 224 -20.58 -31.28 -2.79
N THR A 225 -20.95 -30.61 -1.71
CA THR A 225 -20.03 -29.73 -0.98
C THR A 225 -18.74 -30.46 -0.58
N GLU A 226 -18.83 -31.72 -0.16
CA GLU A 226 -17.68 -32.59 0.11
C GLU A 226 -16.74 -32.80 -1.10
N LYS A 227 -17.27 -33.05 -2.30
CA LYS A 227 -16.46 -33.20 -3.51
C LYS A 227 -15.80 -31.90 -3.93
N MET A 228 -16.47 -30.76 -3.69
CA MET A 228 -15.91 -29.44 -3.95
C MET A 228 -14.72 -29.16 -3.03
N LYS A 229 -14.84 -29.50 -1.74
CA LYS A 229 -13.75 -29.41 -0.78
C LYS A 229 -12.54 -30.25 -1.20
N LEU A 230 -12.75 -31.53 -1.52
CA LEU A 230 -11.67 -32.42 -1.98
C LEU A 230 -10.98 -31.90 -3.25
N TRP A 231 -11.75 -31.34 -4.18
CA TRP A 231 -11.19 -30.69 -5.37
C TRP A 231 -10.34 -29.46 -4.98
N ALA A 232 -10.87 -28.56 -4.16
CA ALA A 232 -10.14 -27.37 -3.72
C ALA A 232 -8.84 -27.72 -2.98
N GLU A 233 -8.86 -28.75 -2.13
CA GLU A 233 -7.67 -29.27 -1.42
C GLU A 233 -6.65 -29.94 -2.37
N SER A 234 -7.09 -30.42 -3.53
CA SER A 234 -6.20 -31.00 -4.54
C SER A 234 -5.49 -29.96 -5.42
N LEU A 235 -5.95 -28.70 -5.39
CA LEU A 235 -5.35 -27.62 -6.16
C LEU A 235 -3.94 -27.32 -5.62
N THR A 236 -2.98 -27.25 -6.52
CA THR A 236 -1.57 -26.97 -6.21
C THR A 236 -1.09 -25.74 -6.96
N VAL A 237 -0.10 -25.05 -6.38
CA VAL A 237 0.58 -23.93 -7.01
C VAL A 237 1.23 -24.41 -8.30
N LYS A 238 0.68 -23.98 -9.45
CA LYS A 238 1.21 -24.35 -10.77
C LYS A 238 2.54 -23.70 -11.08
N ARG A 239 2.76 -22.49 -10.56
CA ARG A 239 3.89 -21.63 -10.87
C ARG A 239 4.39 -20.92 -9.61
N SER A 240 5.57 -21.32 -9.14
CA SER A 240 6.14 -20.81 -7.90
C SER A 240 6.54 -19.34 -7.98
N ASP A 241 6.87 -18.84 -9.15
CA ASP A 241 7.13 -17.42 -9.42
C ASP A 241 5.89 -16.55 -9.23
N MET A 242 4.70 -17.01 -9.60
CA MET A 242 3.46 -16.30 -9.31
C MET A 242 3.19 -16.23 -7.80
N GLU A 243 3.31 -17.35 -7.08
CA GLU A 243 3.15 -17.37 -5.63
C GLU A 243 4.20 -16.48 -4.94
N ASN A 244 5.45 -16.52 -5.38
CA ASN A 244 6.51 -15.69 -4.80
C ASN A 244 6.32 -14.20 -5.09
N ALA A 245 5.77 -13.83 -6.26
CA ALA A 245 5.38 -12.45 -6.54
C ALA A 245 4.28 -11.96 -5.60
N VAL A 246 3.26 -12.80 -5.35
CA VAL A 246 2.20 -12.51 -4.37
C VAL A 246 2.76 -12.41 -2.96
N ARG A 247 3.65 -13.32 -2.56
CA ARG A 247 4.35 -13.25 -1.26
C ARG A 247 5.17 -11.97 -1.11
N ALA A 248 5.87 -11.55 -2.16
CA ALA A 248 6.62 -10.30 -2.16
C ALA A 248 5.69 -9.09 -2.01
N LEU A 249 4.58 -9.04 -2.77
CA LEU A 249 3.53 -8.01 -2.67
C LEU A 249 3.03 -7.86 -1.23
N GLY A 250 2.67 -8.97 -0.60
CA GLY A 250 2.16 -8.99 0.77
C GLY A 250 3.17 -8.53 1.84
N ARG A 251 4.47 -8.61 1.56
CA ARG A 251 5.55 -8.14 2.44
C ARG A 251 5.95 -6.69 2.22
N LEU A 252 5.59 -6.07 1.09
CA LEU A 252 6.04 -4.70 0.76
C LEU A 252 5.70 -3.69 1.85
N ARG A 253 4.51 -3.82 2.46
CA ARG A 253 4.04 -2.92 3.53
C ARG A 253 4.72 -3.14 4.88
N GLU A 254 5.42 -4.25 5.04
CA GLU A 254 6.19 -4.59 6.24
C GLU A 254 7.64 -4.10 6.13
N ILE A 255 8.07 -3.61 4.96
CA ILE A 255 9.40 -3.04 4.77
C ILE A 255 9.48 -1.68 5.47
N ASN A 256 10.51 -1.50 6.29
CA ASN A 256 10.77 -0.25 7.00
C ASN A 256 10.87 0.94 6.04
N GLY A 257 10.14 2.02 6.35
CA GLY A 257 10.13 3.24 5.54
C GLY A 257 9.07 3.26 4.43
N VAL A 258 8.40 2.14 4.15
CA VAL A 258 7.31 2.11 3.16
C VAL A 258 6.05 2.75 3.76
N GLU A 259 5.51 3.76 3.08
CA GLU A 259 4.20 4.31 3.41
C GLU A 259 3.11 3.31 3.01
N GLN A 260 2.46 2.66 4.00
CA GLN A 260 1.52 1.56 3.75
C GLN A 260 0.40 1.90 2.76
N LYS A 261 -0.10 3.15 2.79
CA LYS A 261 -1.18 3.64 1.90
C LYS A 261 -0.73 3.83 0.45
N SER A 262 0.57 3.98 0.21
CA SER A 262 1.13 4.17 -1.14
C SER A 262 1.17 2.86 -1.94
N VAL A 263 1.16 1.71 -1.26
CA VAL A 263 1.20 0.38 -1.87
C VAL A 263 -0.20 -0.05 -2.28
N VAL A 264 -0.44 -0.05 -3.59
CA VAL A 264 -1.68 -0.53 -4.20
C VAL A 264 -1.43 -1.91 -4.82
N ILE A 265 -2.26 -2.88 -4.45
CA ILE A 265 -2.19 -4.26 -4.94
C ILE A 265 -3.45 -4.55 -5.74
N ASP A 266 -3.30 -4.84 -7.04
CA ASP A 266 -4.39 -5.19 -7.96
C ASP A 266 -4.15 -6.61 -8.48
N LEU A 267 -4.90 -7.56 -7.93
CA LEU A 267 -4.88 -8.97 -8.28
C LEU A 267 -6.25 -9.42 -8.84
N ARG A 268 -7.03 -8.48 -9.39
CA ARG A 268 -8.35 -8.81 -9.94
C ARG A 268 -8.25 -9.86 -11.04
N ARG A 269 -9.16 -10.84 -10.99
CA ARG A 269 -9.26 -11.95 -11.95
C ARG A 269 -7.99 -12.81 -12.04
N ALA A 270 -7.06 -12.68 -11.09
CA ALA A 270 -5.84 -13.47 -11.08
C ALA A 270 -6.11 -14.92 -10.68
N ASN A 271 -5.30 -15.84 -11.20
CA ASN A 271 -5.23 -17.22 -10.76
C ASN A 271 -4.29 -17.31 -9.54
N LEU A 272 -4.89 -17.57 -8.38
CA LEU A 272 -4.25 -17.63 -7.06
C LEU A 272 -4.60 -18.97 -6.35
N GLN A 273 -5.01 -19.99 -7.12
CA GLN A 273 -5.47 -21.27 -6.59
C GLN A 273 -4.35 -21.98 -5.83
N GLY A 274 -4.65 -22.40 -4.60
CA GLY A 274 -3.70 -23.08 -3.71
C GLY A 274 -2.53 -22.21 -3.21
N PHE A 275 -2.53 -20.90 -3.48
CA PHE A 275 -1.42 -20.02 -3.07
C PHE A 275 -1.42 -19.80 -1.55
N ASP A 276 -0.22 -19.62 -1.02
CA ASP A 276 0.03 -19.32 0.39
C ASP A 276 0.11 -17.81 0.68
N PHE A 277 -0.91 -17.30 1.35
CA PHE A 277 -1.05 -15.94 1.83
C PHE A 277 -0.76 -15.77 3.33
N ARG A 278 -0.31 -16.83 4.02
CA ARG A 278 -0.20 -16.82 5.48
C ARG A 278 0.58 -15.61 6.00
N LEU A 279 -0.02 -14.94 6.97
CA LEU A 279 0.56 -13.79 7.68
C LEU A 279 0.88 -12.57 6.79
N LEU A 280 0.47 -12.54 5.52
CA LEU A 280 0.78 -11.43 4.61
C LEU A 280 -0.20 -10.26 4.74
N ASN A 281 0.23 -9.07 4.30
CA ASN A 281 -0.57 -7.85 4.34
C ASN A 281 -1.09 -7.42 2.95
N PHE A 282 -2.40 -7.54 2.78
CA PHE A 282 -3.18 -7.20 1.59
C PHE A 282 -4.35 -6.26 1.91
N ASN A 283 -4.25 -5.45 2.97
CA ASN A 283 -5.31 -4.49 3.33
C ASN A 283 -5.69 -3.59 2.13
N GLY A 284 -6.97 -3.46 1.79
CA GLY A 284 -7.38 -2.63 0.65
C GLY A 284 -6.88 -3.11 -0.72
N ALA A 285 -6.42 -4.37 -0.85
CA ALA A 285 -6.11 -4.95 -2.15
C ALA A 285 -7.39 -5.21 -2.95
N ASP A 286 -7.32 -5.07 -4.28
CA ASP A 286 -8.37 -5.48 -5.21
C ASP A 286 -8.13 -6.94 -5.62
N LEU A 287 -8.99 -7.83 -5.16
CA LEU A 287 -9.05 -9.27 -5.47
C LEU A 287 -10.40 -9.62 -6.11
N SER A 288 -11.06 -8.62 -6.72
CA SER A 288 -12.34 -8.81 -7.41
C SER A 288 -12.22 -9.89 -8.48
N GLU A 289 -13.19 -10.81 -8.51
CA GLU A 289 -13.25 -11.96 -9.42
C GLU A 289 -11.99 -12.89 -9.38
N ALA A 290 -11.11 -12.76 -8.38
CA ALA A 290 -9.89 -13.57 -8.29
C ALA A 290 -10.22 -15.04 -7.97
N HIS A 291 -9.37 -15.94 -8.44
CA HIS A 291 -9.50 -17.38 -8.24
C HIS A 291 -8.58 -17.84 -7.10
N LEU A 292 -9.14 -17.97 -5.91
CA LEU A 292 -8.47 -18.28 -4.63
C LEU A 292 -8.89 -19.65 -4.06
N GLN A 293 -9.41 -20.55 -4.90
CA GLN A 293 -9.84 -21.88 -4.42
C GLN A 293 -8.67 -22.64 -3.80
N GLY A 294 -8.90 -23.22 -2.62
CA GLY A 294 -7.86 -23.91 -1.86
C GLY A 294 -6.72 -23.04 -1.33
N ALA A 295 -6.76 -21.71 -1.50
CA ALA A 295 -5.70 -20.83 -1.03
C ALA A 295 -5.60 -20.85 0.51
N ASN A 296 -4.39 -20.66 1.02
CA ASN A 296 -4.09 -20.63 2.44
C ASN A 296 -3.91 -19.20 2.94
N LEU A 297 -4.94 -18.64 3.58
CA LEU A 297 -5.01 -17.26 4.05
C LEU A 297 -4.98 -17.17 5.60
N ILE A 298 -4.39 -18.16 6.27
CA ILE A 298 -4.34 -18.21 7.74
C ILE A 298 -3.65 -16.94 8.26
N MET A 299 -4.34 -16.22 9.16
CA MET A 299 -3.85 -14.98 9.80
C MET A 299 -3.43 -13.87 8.81
N ALA A 300 -3.84 -13.95 7.55
CA ALA A 300 -3.56 -12.91 6.57
C ALA A 300 -4.39 -11.64 6.85
N GLN A 301 -3.85 -10.48 6.48
CA GLN A 301 -4.48 -9.18 6.67
C GLN A 301 -5.12 -8.70 5.37
N PHE A 302 -6.44 -8.59 5.37
CA PHE A 302 -7.29 -8.20 4.24
C PHE A 302 -8.33 -7.16 4.66
N GLN A 303 -8.04 -6.34 5.66
CA GLN A 303 -8.94 -5.28 6.08
C GLN A 303 -9.21 -4.35 4.89
N LYS A 304 -10.50 -4.07 4.61
CA LYS A 304 -10.94 -3.24 3.48
C LYS A 304 -10.61 -3.78 2.09
N ALA A 305 -10.16 -5.03 1.96
CA ALA A 305 -9.91 -5.62 0.66
C ALA A 305 -11.22 -5.88 -0.10
N ASP A 306 -11.14 -5.84 -1.43
CA ASP A 306 -12.28 -6.13 -2.30
C ASP A 306 -12.19 -7.57 -2.83
N PHE A 307 -13.16 -8.41 -2.44
CA PHE A 307 -13.34 -9.78 -2.90
C PHE A 307 -14.65 -9.94 -3.67
N TYR A 308 -15.19 -8.87 -4.26
CA TYR A 308 -16.39 -8.93 -5.09
C TYR A 308 -16.30 -10.09 -6.10
N GLU A 309 -17.27 -11.01 -6.09
CA GLU A 309 -17.30 -12.22 -6.94
C GLU A 309 -16.04 -13.11 -6.89
N ALA A 310 -15.18 -12.98 -5.87
CA ALA A 310 -13.99 -13.82 -5.74
C ALA A 310 -14.36 -15.29 -5.50
N LYS A 311 -13.60 -16.20 -6.10
CA LYS A 311 -13.82 -17.64 -6.00
C LYS A 311 -12.90 -18.24 -4.95
N MET A 312 -13.44 -18.54 -3.77
CA MET A 312 -12.69 -18.89 -2.56
C MET A 312 -13.13 -20.24 -1.97
N GLN A 313 -13.64 -21.15 -2.80
CA GLN A 313 -14.13 -22.45 -2.34
C GLN A 313 -13.00 -23.25 -1.68
N GLY A 314 -13.27 -23.80 -0.49
CA GLY A 314 -12.29 -24.54 0.30
C GLY A 314 -11.09 -23.71 0.80
N ALA A 315 -11.10 -22.38 0.64
CA ALA A 315 -10.01 -21.54 1.13
C ALA A 315 -9.90 -21.57 2.66
N ASN A 316 -8.67 -21.50 3.17
CA ASN A 316 -8.42 -21.48 4.61
C ASN A 316 -8.21 -20.05 5.11
N LEU A 317 -9.22 -19.49 5.76
CA LEU A 317 -9.24 -18.13 6.33
C LEU A 317 -9.17 -18.15 7.87
N PHE A 318 -8.60 -19.21 8.46
CA PHE A 318 -8.48 -19.33 9.90
C PHE A 318 -7.76 -18.11 10.50
N LEU A 319 -8.39 -17.42 11.46
CA LEU A 319 -7.89 -16.19 12.08
C LEU A 319 -7.58 -15.04 11.08
N ALA A 320 -8.07 -15.09 9.84
CA ALA A 320 -7.86 -14.01 8.87
C ALA A 320 -8.52 -12.71 9.34
N HIS A 321 -7.90 -11.57 9.00
CA HIS A 321 -8.43 -10.24 9.30
C HIS A 321 -9.12 -9.68 8.06
N LEU A 322 -10.45 -9.57 8.11
CA LEU A 322 -11.32 -9.22 6.99
C LEU A 322 -12.30 -8.09 7.37
N GLN A 323 -11.94 -7.29 8.38
CA GLN A 323 -12.78 -6.18 8.83
C GLN A 323 -13.01 -5.20 7.68
N GLU A 324 -14.28 -4.80 7.50
CA GLU A 324 -14.71 -3.90 6.40
C GLU A 324 -14.35 -4.42 4.99
N ALA A 325 -14.08 -5.72 4.81
CA ALA A 325 -13.84 -6.30 3.49
C ALA A 325 -15.16 -6.48 2.71
N ASN A 326 -15.11 -6.30 1.40
CA ASN A 326 -16.24 -6.56 0.51
C ASN A 326 -16.20 -8.02 0.04
N LEU A 327 -17.10 -8.87 0.53
CA LEU A 327 -17.26 -10.27 0.12
C LEU A 327 -18.55 -10.47 -0.69
N THR A 328 -19.14 -9.39 -1.21
CA THR A 328 -20.37 -9.42 -2.01
C THR A 328 -20.24 -10.40 -3.16
N GLN A 329 -21.19 -11.32 -3.26
CA GLN A 329 -21.23 -12.40 -4.26
C GLN A 329 -20.01 -13.33 -4.28
N ALA A 330 -19.11 -13.29 -3.30
CA ALA A 330 -17.99 -14.21 -3.21
C ALA A 330 -18.47 -15.67 -3.02
N HIS A 331 -17.65 -16.62 -3.49
CA HIS A 331 -17.92 -18.05 -3.41
C HIS A 331 -17.04 -18.69 -2.33
N LEU A 332 -17.55 -18.86 -1.13
CA LEU A 332 -16.86 -19.35 0.07
C LEU A 332 -17.39 -20.72 0.53
N GLN A 333 -17.96 -21.53 -0.36
CA GLN A 333 -18.43 -22.87 -0.01
C GLN A 333 -17.28 -23.70 0.57
N GLU A 334 -17.55 -24.39 1.68
CA GLU A 334 -16.57 -25.20 2.43
C GLU A 334 -15.32 -24.44 2.89
N ALA A 335 -15.32 -23.10 2.85
CA ALA A 335 -14.21 -22.31 3.35
C ALA A 335 -14.11 -22.39 4.88
N PHE A 336 -12.89 -22.28 5.40
CA PHE A 336 -12.62 -22.30 6.83
C PHE A 336 -12.43 -20.89 7.37
N LEU A 337 -13.48 -20.28 7.90
CA LEU A 337 -13.48 -18.95 8.52
C LEU A 337 -13.45 -18.98 10.05
N ASN A 338 -13.06 -20.10 10.67
CA ASN A 338 -13.04 -20.19 12.13
C ASN A 338 -12.19 -19.07 12.73
N ARG A 339 -12.75 -18.35 13.72
CA ARG A 339 -12.12 -17.21 14.39
C ARG A 339 -11.69 -16.06 13.47
N ALA A 340 -12.18 -16.01 12.23
CA ALA A 340 -11.93 -14.89 11.33
C ALA A 340 -12.55 -13.60 11.91
N LYS A 341 -11.88 -12.46 11.68
CA LYS A 341 -12.35 -11.14 12.11
C LYS A 341 -13.08 -10.47 10.96
N LEU A 342 -14.41 -10.45 11.02
CA LEU A 342 -15.31 -10.05 9.93
C LEU A 342 -16.24 -8.89 10.34
N LYS A 343 -15.86 -8.12 11.37
CA LYS A 343 -16.62 -6.96 11.82
C LYS A 343 -16.88 -6.01 10.65
N LYS A 344 -18.14 -5.65 10.43
CA LYS A 344 -18.60 -4.77 9.34
C LYS A 344 -18.21 -5.24 7.92
N ALA A 345 -17.93 -6.52 7.70
CA ALA A 345 -17.72 -7.04 6.36
C ALA A 345 -19.07 -7.14 5.60
N GLU A 346 -19.03 -6.99 4.28
CA GLU A 346 -20.20 -7.05 3.42
C GLU A 346 -20.32 -8.44 2.79
N PHE A 347 -21.47 -9.11 2.97
CA PHE A 347 -21.69 -10.48 2.49
C PHE A 347 -22.90 -10.63 1.57
N ARG A 348 -23.32 -9.55 0.91
CA ARG A 348 -24.55 -9.58 0.11
C ARG A 348 -24.47 -10.65 -0.97
N GLY A 349 -25.35 -11.64 -0.91
CA GLY A 349 -25.39 -12.75 -1.87
C GLY A 349 -24.19 -13.70 -1.85
N THR A 350 -23.35 -13.65 -0.80
CA THR A 350 -22.20 -14.56 -0.64
C THR A 350 -22.67 -16.01 -0.47
N GLN A 351 -21.93 -16.94 -1.04
CA GLN A 351 -22.22 -18.38 -0.99
C GLN A 351 -21.33 -19.06 0.04
N LEU A 352 -21.89 -19.54 1.15
CA LEU A 352 -21.18 -20.11 2.31
C LEU A 352 -21.70 -21.51 2.68
N GLN A 353 -22.24 -22.25 1.70
CA GLN A 353 -22.71 -23.61 1.96
C GLN A 353 -21.61 -24.46 2.57
N GLY A 354 -21.90 -25.10 3.70
CA GLY A 354 -20.95 -25.95 4.42
C GLY A 354 -19.71 -25.23 4.97
N ALA A 355 -19.62 -23.90 4.84
CA ALA A 355 -18.50 -23.14 5.39
C ALA A 355 -18.47 -23.23 6.92
N ASN A 356 -17.27 -23.16 7.48
CA ASN A 356 -17.08 -23.19 8.93
C ASN A 356 -16.71 -21.81 9.46
N LEU A 357 -17.66 -21.15 10.13
CA LEU A 357 -17.53 -19.84 10.76
C LEU A 357 -17.48 -19.94 12.29
N SER A 358 -17.07 -21.09 12.84
CA SER A 358 -17.04 -21.29 14.29
C SER A 358 -16.18 -20.22 14.99
N GLU A 359 -16.72 -19.62 16.04
CA GLU A 359 -16.08 -18.53 16.81
C GLU A 359 -15.67 -17.32 15.96
N ALA A 360 -16.22 -17.15 14.75
CA ALA A 360 -15.94 -15.97 13.92
C ALA A 360 -16.59 -14.70 14.51
N HIS A 361 -15.94 -13.56 14.32
CA HIS A 361 -16.38 -12.26 14.84
C HIS A 361 -17.11 -11.48 13.74
N LEU A 362 -18.44 -11.59 13.69
CA LEU A 362 -19.34 -11.00 12.69
C LEU A 362 -20.25 -9.89 13.26
N HIS A 363 -19.85 -9.26 14.38
CA HIS A 363 -20.56 -8.12 14.95
C HIS A 363 -20.80 -7.03 13.88
N ASP A 364 -22.03 -6.52 13.82
CA ASP A 364 -22.47 -5.49 12.86
C ASP A 364 -22.24 -5.84 11.38
N ALA A 365 -22.14 -7.13 11.02
CA ALA A 365 -21.94 -7.53 9.63
C ALA A 365 -23.24 -7.43 8.82
N GLU A 366 -23.11 -7.09 7.53
CA GLU A 366 -24.22 -7.05 6.58
C GLU A 366 -24.33 -8.39 5.84
N LEU A 367 -25.28 -9.21 6.28
CA LEU A 367 -25.40 -10.64 5.94
C LEU A 367 -26.62 -10.92 5.04
N ASN A 368 -27.07 -9.92 4.29
CA ASN A 368 -28.31 -9.97 3.52
C ASN A 368 -28.23 -10.97 2.36
N GLY A 369 -29.20 -11.89 2.28
CA GLY A 369 -29.31 -12.88 1.21
C GLY A 369 -28.17 -13.89 1.16
N MET A 370 -27.43 -14.06 2.25
CA MET A 370 -26.37 -15.06 2.33
C MET A 370 -26.90 -16.47 2.25
N ARG A 371 -26.12 -17.33 1.62
CA ARG A 371 -26.44 -18.73 1.51
C ARG A 371 -25.61 -19.56 2.49
N LEU A 372 -26.18 -19.84 3.66
CA LEU A 372 -25.54 -20.48 4.82
C LEU A 372 -26.03 -21.93 5.02
N GLU A 373 -26.59 -22.56 3.98
CA GLU A 373 -27.14 -23.91 4.10
C GLU A 373 -26.04 -24.87 4.60
N ARG A 374 -26.33 -25.58 5.70
CA ARG A 374 -25.39 -26.51 6.35
C ARG A 374 -24.09 -25.89 6.86
N ALA A 375 -23.99 -24.57 6.95
CA ALA A 375 -22.82 -23.90 7.51
C ALA A 375 -22.69 -24.17 9.03
N VAL A 376 -21.45 -24.12 9.54
CA VAL A 376 -21.16 -24.26 10.97
C VAL A 376 -20.95 -22.87 11.56
N LEU A 377 -21.88 -22.45 12.42
CA LEU A 377 -21.90 -21.14 13.11
C LEU A 377 -21.73 -21.31 14.63
N PHE A 378 -20.99 -22.34 15.06
CA PHE A 378 -20.81 -22.66 16.47
C PHE A 378 -20.09 -21.52 17.21
N LYS A 379 -20.71 -20.97 18.26
CA LYS A 379 -20.17 -19.82 19.02
C LYS A 379 -19.84 -18.59 18.17
N THR A 380 -20.43 -18.46 16.97
CA THR A 380 -20.22 -17.29 16.12
C THR A 380 -20.87 -16.05 16.75
N GLN A 381 -20.19 -14.91 16.65
CA GLN A 381 -20.64 -13.63 17.19
C GLN A 381 -21.36 -12.82 16.10
N LEU A 382 -22.69 -12.77 16.13
CA LEU A 382 -23.57 -12.14 15.13
C LEU A 382 -24.42 -11.01 15.74
N GLN A 383 -24.04 -10.49 16.91
CA GLN A 383 -24.81 -9.50 17.62
C GLN A 383 -24.99 -8.23 16.77
N GLY A 384 -26.21 -7.70 16.73
CA GLY A 384 -26.59 -6.55 15.89
C GLY A 384 -26.56 -6.80 14.38
N GLY A 385 -26.25 -8.03 13.92
CA GLY A 385 -26.12 -8.34 12.50
C GLY A 385 -27.44 -8.27 11.73
N VAL A 386 -27.35 -8.01 10.42
CA VAL A 386 -28.52 -7.97 9.53
C VAL A 386 -28.51 -9.19 8.60
N LEU A 387 -29.32 -10.20 8.93
CA LEU A 387 -29.41 -11.50 8.24
C LEU A 387 -30.68 -11.59 7.37
N SER A 388 -31.09 -10.49 6.74
CA SER A 388 -32.37 -10.48 5.99
C SER A 388 -32.27 -11.41 4.78
N GLY A 389 -33.20 -12.36 4.65
CA GLY A 389 -33.23 -13.33 3.56
C GLY A 389 -32.10 -14.37 3.62
N ALA A 390 -31.43 -14.53 4.76
CA ALA A 390 -30.37 -15.54 4.91
C ALA A 390 -30.94 -16.96 4.85
N MET A 391 -30.32 -17.84 4.07
CA MET A 391 -30.68 -19.25 3.95
C MET A 391 -29.93 -20.09 4.99
N LEU A 392 -30.57 -20.41 6.11
CA LEU A 392 -29.96 -21.09 7.27
C LEU A 392 -30.35 -22.57 7.38
N GLN A 393 -30.94 -23.16 6.34
CA GLN A 393 -31.40 -24.55 6.37
C GLN A 393 -30.27 -25.53 6.69
N GLY A 394 -30.45 -26.28 7.78
CA GLY A 394 -29.46 -27.25 8.24
C GLY A 394 -28.20 -26.64 8.85
N ALA A 395 -28.13 -25.32 9.03
CA ALA A 395 -27.00 -24.66 9.67
C ALA A 395 -26.90 -25.03 11.16
N ILE A 396 -25.68 -24.97 11.72
CA ILE A 396 -25.41 -25.28 13.12
C ILE A 396 -25.10 -23.99 13.87
N LEU A 397 -26.10 -23.40 14.53
CA LEU A 397 -25.99 -22.15 15.31
C LEU A 397 -25.79 -22.39 16.80
N MET A 398 -25.30 -23.57 17.19
CA MET A 398 -25.16 -23.92 18.61
C MET A 398 -24.25 -22.92 19.33
N ASN A 399 -24.73 -22.36 20.45
CA ASN A 399 -24.07 -21.29 21.21
C ASN A 399 -23.79 -19.98 20.44
N ALA A 400 -24.35 -19.80 19.24
CA ALA A 400 -24.20 -18.56 18.47
C ALA A 400 -24.85 -17.38 19.21
N GLN A 401 -24.28 -16.19 19.03
CA GLN A 401 -24.72 -14.96 19.69
C GLN A 401 -25.46 -14.09 18.66
N LEU A 402 -26.79 -14.07 18.70
CA LEU A 402 -27.68 -13.36 17.76
C LEU A 402 -28.45 -12.21 18.45
N GLN A 403 -27.96 -11.73 19.58
CA GLN A 403 -28.53 -10.63 20.32
C GLN A 403 -28.79 -9.41 19.43
N GLY A 404 -30.01 -8.88 19.45
CA GLY A 404 -30.38 -7.72 18.65
C GLY A 404 -30.28 -7.90 17.13
N ALA A 405 -30.11 -9.12 16.61
CA ALA A 405 -29.98 -9.36 15.17
C ALA A 405 -31.33 -9.24 14.44
N CYS A 406 -31.30 -8.84 13.17
CA CYS A 406 -32.47 -8.79 12.30
C CYS A 406 -32.50 -9.99 11.33
N LEU A 407 -33.52 -10.84 11.43
CA LEU A 407 -33.66 -12.10 10.68
C LEU A 407 -34.81 -12.04 9.67
N LYS A 408 -35.18 -10.85 9.18
CA LYS A 408 -36.31 -10.66 8.24
C LYS A 408 -36.22 -11.61 7.04
N GLY A 409 -37.19 -12.50 6.87
CA GLY A 409 -37.24 -13.44 5.75
C GLY A 409 -36.14 -14.52 5.77
N ALA A 410 -35.43 -14.69 6.89
CA ALA A 410 -34.45 -15.78 7.00
C ALA A 410 -35.15 -17.14 6.96
N GLU A 411 -34.53 -18.10 6.28
CA GLU A 411 -35.13 -19.40 6.02
C GLU A 411 -34.52 -20.48 6.92
N PHE A 412 -35.36 -21.17 7.69
CA PHE A 412 -34.98 -22.23 8.60
C PHE A 412 -35.66 -23.55 8.20
N ASN A 413 -35.17 -24.66 8.73
CA ASN A 413 -35.85 -25.96 8.64
C ASN A 413 -35.58 -26.81 9.89
N GLY A 414 -36.17 -28.01 9.94
CA GLY A 414 -36.07 -28.89 11.10
C GLY A 414 -34.66 -29.41 11.39
N ALA A 415 -33.75 -29.35 10.41
CA ALA A 415 -32.35 -29.71 10.55
C ALA A 415 -31.48 -28.57 11.10
N THR A 416 -32.01 -27.34 11.19
CA THR A 416 -31.25 -26.18 11.67
C THR A 416 -31.07 -26.29 13.17
N ASN A 417 -29.84 -26.33 13.66
CA ASN A 417 -29.53 -26.53 15.08
C ASN A 417 -29.44 -25.19 15.84
N LEU A 418 -30.39 -24.94 16.73
CA LEU A 418 -30.49 -23.71 17.54
C LEU A 418 -30.18 -23.92 19.03
N ALA A 419 -29.47 -25.01 19.39
CA ALA A 419 -29.20 -25.32 20.78
C ALA A 419 -28.35 -24.23 21.46
N ASN A 420 -28.86 -23.67 22.57
CA ASN A 420 -28.21 -22.59 23.33
C ASN A 420 -27.84 -21.36 22.50
N THR A 421 -28.47 -21.14 21.35
CA THR A 421 -28.33 -19.90 20.60
C THR A 421 -28.95 -18.76 21.42
N ASN A 422 -28.27 -17.63 21.54
CA ASN A 422 -28.80 -16.47 22.24
C ASN A 422 -29.54 -15.57 21.24
N PHE A 423 -30.86 -15.48 21.38
CA PHE A 423 -31.71 -14.69 20.51
C PHE A 423 -32.23 -13.41 21.17
N ARG A 424 -31.73 -13.07 22.37
CA ARG A 424 -32.22 -11.95 23.17
C ARG A 424 -32.32 -10.65 22.36
N GLY A 425 -33.53 -10.12 22.26
CA GLY A 425 -33.81 -8.88 21.55
C GLY A 425 -33.75 -8.99 20.02
N ALA A 426 -33.66 -10.18 19.43
CA ALA A 426 -33.62 -10.33 17.96
C ALA A 426 -35.01 -10.13 17.32
N ALA A 427 -35.01 -9.69 16.06
CA ALA A 427 -36.22 -9.47 15.27
C ALA A 427 -36.44 -10.57 14.23
N VAL A 428 -37.67 -11.07 14.16
CA VAL A 428 -38.14 -12.03 13.16
C VAL A 428 -39.40 -11.49 12.46
N THR A 429 -39.40 -11.45 11.13
CA THR A 429 -40.57 -11.07 10.34
C THR A 429 -40.50 -11.76 8.99
N SER A 430 -41.65 -12.13 8.43
CA SER A 430 -41.78 -12.86 7.17
C SER A 430 -41.06 -14.21 7.20
N ILE A 431 -41.16 -14.94 8.32
CA ILE A 431 -40.51 -16.24 8.54
C ILE A 431 -41.56 -17.32 8.82
N ASP A 432 -41.37 -18.50 8.23
CA ASP A 432 -42.15 -19.69 8.53
C ASP A 432 -41.34 -20.67 9.40
N PHE A 433 -41.71 -20.78 10.67
CA PHE A 433 -41.13 -21.73 11.64
C PHE A 433 -41.96 -23.01 11.78
N THR A 434 -42.96 -23.28 10.93
CA THR A 434 -43.80 -24.49 11.00
C THR A 434 -42.97 -25.77 11.12
N ASN A 435 -41.87 -25.83 10.36
CA ASN A 435 -40.95 -26.97 10.32
C ASN A 435 -39.69 -26.77 11.17
N THR A 436 -39.69 -25.82 12.11
CA THR A 436 -38.51 -25.48 12.94
C THR A 436 -38.87 -25.52 14.43
N PRO A 437 -39.16 -26.71 15.00
CA PRO A 437 -39.58 -26.84 16.40
C PRO A 437 -38.52 -26.33 17.40
N GLN A 438 -37.25 -26.28 17.00
CA GLN A 438 -36.13 -25.84 17.82
C GLN A 438 -36.17 -24.34 18.19
N ILE A 439 -37.00 -23.52 17.52
CA ILE A 439 -37.17 -22.10 17.89
C ILE A 439 -38.03 -21.92 19.14
N THR A 440 -38.84 -22.91 19.51
CA THR A 440 -39.81 -22.84 20.62
C THR A 440 -39.24 -22.26 21.93
N PRO A 441 -38.09 -22.73 22.47
CA PRO A 441 -37.53 -22.18 23.70
C PRO A 441 -37.08 -20.71 23.59
N HIS A 442 -36.90 -20.21 22.36
CA HIS A 442 -36.36 -18.87 22.07
C HIS A 442 -37.46 -17.83 21.78
N ILE A 443 -38.74 -18.22 21.71
CA ILE A 443 -39.85 -17.32 21.33
C ILE A 443 -39.98 -16.13 22.29
N SER A 444 -39.69 -16.31 23.58
CA SER A 444 -39.72 -15.23 24.58
C SER A 444 -38.58 -14.22 24.42
N GLU A 445 -37.53 -14.57 23.69
CA GLU A 445 -36.34 -13.74 23.51
C GLU A 445 -36.41 -12.85 22.25
N ILE A 446 -37.26 -13.22 21.29
CA ILE A 446 -37.39 -12.57 19.99
C ILE A 446 -38.66 -11.71 19.90
N PHE A 447 -38.69 -10.80 18.93
CA PHE A 447 -39.87 -10.02 18.55
C PHE A 447 -40.28 -10.30 17.10
N GLY A 448 -41.58 -10.39 16.86
CA GLY A 448 -42.12 -10.52 15.51
C GLY A 448 -43.53 -9.95 15.34
N ASP A 449 -44.04 -10.07 14.12
CA ASP A 449 -45.35 -9.56 13.71
C ASP A 449 -46.19 -10.65 13.05
N ALA A 450 -47.37 -10.28 12.54
CA ALA A 450 -48.34 -11.21 11.94
C ALA A 450 -47.83 -11.98 10.71
N SER A 451 -46.68 -11.63 10.17
CA SER A 451 -46.08 -12.33 9.04
C SER A 451 -45.24 -13.55 9.44
N VAL A 452 -45.10 -13.81 10.75
CA VAL A 452 -44.43 -15.00 11.28
C VAL A 452 -45.44 -16.13 11.49
N ILE A 453 -45.09 -17.34 11.06
CA ILE A 453 -45.81 -18.56 11.41
C ILE A 453 -44.96 -19.34 12.42
N LEU A 454 -45.49 -19.58 13.60
CA LEU A 454 -44.77 -20.28 14.68
C LEU A 454 -44.93 -21.82 14.57
N PRO A 455 -44.09 -22.62 15.27
CA PRO A 455 -44.17 -24.07 15.23
C PRO A 455 -45.58 -24.60 15.51
N GLY A 456 -45.99 -25.63 14.77
CA GLY A 456 -47.36 -26.16 14.84
C GLY A 456 -48.41 -25.33 14.10
N GLY A 457 -48.01 -24.34 13.28
CA GLY A 457 -48.92 -23.50 12.49
C GLY A 457 -49.60 -22.42 13.31
N VAL A 458 -48.98 -21.97 14.40
CA VAL A 458 -49.51 -20.94 15.29
C VAL A 458 -49.43 -19.57 14.59
N THR A 459 -50.59 -18.95 14.38
CA THR A 459 -50.80 -17.65 13.73
C THR A 459 -51.38 -16.61 14.71
N PRO A 460 -51.52 -15.32 14.35
CA PRO A 460 -51.96 -14.25 15.26
C PRO A 460 -53.28 -14.47 16.01
N ASP A 461 -54.20 -15.24 15.41
CA ASP A 461 -55.52 -15.55 15.99
C ASP A 461 -55.48 -16.76 16.93
N HIS A 462 -54.36 -17.48 16.98
CA HIS A 462 -54.21 -18.68 17.79
C HIS A 462 -54.06 -18.32 19.30
N PRO A 463 -54.65 -19.08 20.24
CA PRO A 463 -54.58 -18.80 21.68
C PRO A 463 -53.15 -18.72 22.24
N ASN A 464 -52.22 -19.46 21.64
CA ASN A 464 -50.80 -19.49 22.04
C ASN A 464 -49.94 -18.44 21.33
N TRP A 465 -50.53 -17.45 20.67
CA TRP A 465 -49.78 -16.34 20.08
C TRP A 465 -49.05 -15.54 21.17
N PRO A 466 -47.74 -15.23 21.03
CA PRO A 466 -47.01 -14.50 22.06
C PRO A 466 -47.56 -13.10 22.27
N LEU A 467 -47.75 -12.70 23.53
CA LEU A 467 -48.34 -11.39 23.87
C LEU A 467 -47.49 -10.20 23.40
N HIS A 468 -46.17 -10.39 23.32
CA HIS A 468 -45.24 -9.35 22.86
C HIS A 468 -45.11 -9.29 21.34
N PHE A 469 -45.68 -10.22 20.59
CA PHE A 469 -45.71 -10.17 19.12
C PHE A 469 -46.88 -9.31 18.63
N SER A 470 -46.65 -8.53 17.59
CA SER A 470 -47.73 -7.78 16.93
C SER A 470 -48.70 -8.74 16.25
N LYS A 471 -50.01 -8.53 16.46
CA LYS A 471 -51.08 -9.23 15.74
C LYS A 471 -51.32 -8.69 14.33
N GLU A 472 -50.79 -7.52 14.02
CA GLU A 472 -50.86 -6.91 12.70
C GLU A 472 -49.54 -7.08 11.97
N ARG A 473 -49.61 -7.10 10.63
CA ARG A 473 -48.41 -7.07 9.79
C ARG A 473 -47.92 -5.63 9.73
N LEU A 474 -46.71 -5.40 10.23
CA LEU A 474 -46.14 -4.05 10.34
C LEU A 474 -45.36 -3.72 9.06
N ASN A 475 -45.34 -2.43 8.70
CA ASN A 475 -44.37 -1.92 7.73
C ASN A 475 -43.00 -1.73 8.40
N ASP A 476 -41.94 -1.53 7.62
CA ASP A 476 -40.56 -1.50 8.15
C ASP A 476 -40.36 -0.45 9.26
N SER A 477 -40.96 0.75 9.13
CA SER A 477 -40.85 1.80 10.15
C SER A 477 -41.57 1.42 11.44
N ALA A 478 -42.82 0.97 11.34
CA ALA A 478 -43.62 0.57 12.50
C ALA A 478 -43.02 -0.65 13.20
N PHE A 479 -42.51 -1.61 12.42
CA PHE A 479 -41.82 -2.79 12.93
C PHE A 479 -40.58 -2.39 13.73
N HIS A 480 -39.72 -1.52 13.18
CA HIS A 480 -38.53 -1.06 13.88
C HIS A 480 -38.87 -0.34 15.18
N THR A 481 -39.91 0.53 15.20
CA THR A 481 -40.36 1.19 16.43
C THR A 481 -40.84 0.19 17.48
N ALA A 482 -41.68 -0.78 17.09
CA ALA A 482 -42.20 -1.79 18.01
C ALA A 482 -41.09 -2.73 18.53
N TRP A 483 -40.15 -3.12 17.65
CA TRP A 483 -39.00 -3.94 18.01
C TRP A 483 -38.11 -3.24 19.06
N ARG A 484 -37.83 -1.95 18.88
CA ARG A 484 -37.08 -1.15 19.86
C ARG A 484 -37.81 -1.03 21.20
N ALA A 485 -39.13 -0.89 21.17
CA ALA A 485 -39.94 -0.89 22.39
C ALA A 485 -39.87 -2.24 23.13
N PHE A 486 -39.90 -3.35 22.40
CA PHE A 486 -39.69 -4.69 22.98
C PHE A 486 -38.31 -4.82 23.61
N GLN A 487 -37.25 -4.43 22.89
CA GLN A 487 -35.87 -4.44 23.40
C GLN A 487 -35.75 -3.64 24.71
N ALA A 488 -36.32 -2.43 24.76
CA ALA A 488 -36.36 -1.62 25.97
C ALA A 488 -37.13 -2.33 27.11
N SER A 489 -38.24 -3.01 26.82
CA SER A 489 -39.05 -3.71 27.83
C SER A 489 -38.33 -4.88 28.50
N ILE A 490 -37.37 -5.51 27.81
CA ILE A 490 -36.57 -6.61 28.36
C ILE A 490 -35.23 -6.13 28.95
N GLY A 491 -34.96 -4.82 28.96
CA GLY A 491 -33.69 -4.24 29.42
C GLY A 491 -32.50 -4.53 28.51
N PHE A 492 -32.73 -4.61 27.20
CA PHE A 492 -31.67 -4.75 26.20
C PHE A 492 -31.01 -3.40 25.90
N ASP A 493 -29.69 -3.31 25.95
CA ASP A 493 -28.97 -2.09 25.57
C ASP A 493 -28.93 -1.94 24.06
N LEU A 494 -29.47 -0.84 23.55
CA LEU A 494 -29.52 -0.55 22.12
C LEU A 494 -28.16 -0.13 21.56
N ASP A 495 -27.26 0.36 22.41
CA ASP A 495 -25.92 0.84 22.05
C ASP A 495 -24.84 -0.25 22.25
N ASP A 496 -25.14 -1.28 23.04
CA ASP A 496 -24.28 -2.45 23.24
C ASP A 496 -25.05 -3.77 23.02
N PRO A 497 -25.00 -4.34 21.79
CA PRO A 497 -25.71 -5.57 21.48
C PRO A 497 -25.08 -6.81 22.15
N SER A 498 -24.03 -6.65 22.97
CA SER A 498 -23.47 -7.74 23.77
C SER A 498 -24.20 -8.01 25.10
N THR A 499 -25.18 -7.16 25.47
CA THR A 499 -25.90 -7.18 26.75
C THR A 499 -27.14 -8.08 26.82
#